data_AF-R6DMJ5-F1
#
_entry.id   AF-R6DMJ5-F1
#
_cell.length_a   1.000
_cell.length_b   1.000
_cell.length_c   1.000
_cell.angle_alpha   90.00
_cell.angle_beta   90.00
_cell.angle_gamma   90.00
#
_symmetry.space_group_name_H-M   'P 1'
#
loop_
_entity.id
_entity.type
_entity.pdbx_description
1 polymer ?
#
loop_
_entity_poly.entity_id
_entity_poly.type
_entity_poly.pdbx_seq_one_letter_code
_entity_poly.pdbx_strand_id
1 'polypeptide(L)'
;MVNFGRKTAILMLSLILFVTLLTSTVLATNASDVASRFSDGQEKIICIAHRGDWHSFPENSAEAVNAAAEYDAVSVDVRLTSDGKPILMADETIDRMLVDGEGKPVSGNVSSFTLAQLKALYLRKANGGADKKKTDCRIPELKEIYETADGKTAIMLNVQVNDFKPVYDYVKSLGKLNETIFRINANAKKIIELTKGLDDINVTGNYQGNIIFLATSAAKECFANKIYTIEMGSTNGNGVLYGNFLMKRFVGNKRAMASMVNGRCGKRADNETGWDDLISRGYSVIETDYPAELTEYIRKTESTATELEKYIDLYGNTDLSPYTSESEKAFTAALCDGKELLKDKSSFSELTDARSALQTAYDSLTVGEKKNVSLKFKFTPGRIITVVLCAAAFTVGTLYLRSKRKTTDN
;
A
#
# COMPACT_ATOMS: atom_id res chain seq x y z
N MET A 1 42.77 -28.05 -36.04
CA MET A 1 41.83 -26.90 -35.94
C MET A 1 40.36 -27.30 -35.70
N VAL A 2 39.88 -28.46 -36.15
CA VAL A 2 38.46 -28.85 -36.01
C VAL A 2 38.01 -29.11 -34.55
N ASN A 3 38.92 -29.56 -33.68
CA ASN A 3 38.59 -29.91 -32.28
C ASN A 3 38.43 -28.70 -31.32
N PHE A 4 38.89 -27.51 -31.71
CA PHE A 4 38.81 -26.32 -30.86
C PHE A 4 37.44 -25.64 -30.98
N GLY A 5 36.90 -25.53 -32.21
CA GLY A 5 35.58 -24.95 -32.47
C GLY A 5 34.40 -25.75 -31.88
N ARG A 6 34.55 -27.07 -31.76
CA ARG A 6 33.52 -27.93 -31.15
C ARG A 6 33.43 -27.73 -29.63
N LYS A 7 34.56 -27.52 -28.95
CA LYS A 7 34.60 -27.29 -27.50
C LYS A 7 34.08 -25.90 -27.13
N THR A 8 34.40 -24.87 -27.90
CA THR A 8 33.87 -23.52 -27.70
C THR A 8 32.39 -23.42 -28.00
N ALA A 9 31.89 -24.13 -29.03
CA ALA A 9 30.46 -24.21 -29.33
C ALA A 9 29.68 -24.91 -28.20
N ILE A 10 30.21 -26.01 -27.64
CA ILE A 10 29.58 -26.69 -26.50
C ILE A 10 29.59 -25.79 -25.25
N LEU A 11 30.68 -25.05 -24.99
CA LEU A 11 30.73 -24.12 -23.86
C LEU A 11 29.73 -22.96 -24.01
N MET A 12 29.59 -22.39 -25.21
CA MET A 12 28.60 -21.33 -25.47
C MET A 12 27.17 -21.86 -25.42
N LEU A 13 26.88 -23.05 -25.94
CA LEU A 13 25.54 -23.66 -25.81
C LEU A 13 25.20 -23.93 -24.34
N SER A 14 26.19 -24.39 -23.56
CA SER A 14 26.02 -24.63 -22.12
C SER A 14 25.79 -23.33 -21.36
N LEU A 15 26.51 -22.26 -21.72
CA LEU A 15 26.35 -20.93 -21.11
C LEU A 15 25.00 -20.29 -21.49
N ILE A 16 24.55 -20.42 -22.73
CA ILE A 16 23.22 -19.96 -23.16
C ILE A 16 22.13 -20.76 -22.44
N LEU A 17 22.26 -22.08 -22.32
CA LEU A 17 21.32 -22.93 -21.59
C LEU A 17 21.27 -22.56 -20.10
N PHE A 18 22.43 -22.24 -19.50
CA PHE A 18 22.54 -21.81 -18.10
C PHE A 18 21.97 -20.40 -17.87
N VAL A 19 22.17 -19.47 -18.81
CA VAL A 19 21.59 -18.12 -18.76
C VAL A 19 20.07 -18.17 -18.99
N THR A 20 19.56 -19.07 -19.83
CA THR A 20 18.11 -19.27 -20.01
C THR A 20 17.44 -19.99 -18.83
N LEU A 21 18.17 -20.81 -18.06
CA LEU A 21 17.66 -21.40 -16.81
C LEU A 21 17.68 -20.42 -15.63
N LEU A 22 18.46 -19.33 -15.72
CA LEU A 22 18.53 -18.27 -14.70
C LEU A 22 17.50 -17.15 -14.91
N THR A 23 16.83 -17.11 -16.07
CA THR A 23 15.71 -16.21 -16.32
C THR A 23 14.39 -16.96 -16.18
N SER A 24 13.62 -16.56 -15.16
CA SER A 24 12.23 -16.95 -14.88
C SER A 24 12.01 -18.15 -13.97
N THR A 25 12.68 -18.19 -12.80
CA THR A 25 11.90 -18.44 -11.58
C THR A 25 11.28 -17.11 -11.17
N VAL A 26 10.18 -16.73 -11.84
CA VAL A 26 9.18 -15.92 -11.14
C VAL A 26 8.75 -16.83 -10.01
N LEU A 27 9.17 -16.55 -8.78
CA LEU A 27 8.58 -17.17 -7.60
C LEU A 27 7.09 -16.89 -7.75
N ALA A 28 6.31 -17.92 -8.07
CA ALA A 28 4.86 -17.83 -8.01
C ALA A 28 4.56 -17.42 -6.57
N THR A 29 4.17 -16.17 -6.38
CA THR A 29 3.83 -15.65 -5.07
C THR A 29 2.66 -16.48 -4.56
N ASN A 30 2.87 -17.20 -3.47
CA ASN A 30 1.79 -18.00 -2.91
C ASN A 30 0.78 -17.06 -2.25
N ALA A 31 -0.52 -17.33 -2.35
CA ALA A 31 -1.58 -16.48 -1.82
C ALA A 31 -1.44 -16.23 -0.31
N SER A 32 -0.82 -17.16 0.43
CA SER A 32 -0.43 -16.94 1.83
C SER A 32 0.58 -15.82 2.00
N ASP A 33 1.57 -15.76 1.11
CA ASP A 33 2.58 -14.70 1.10
C ASP A 33 1.90 -13.39 0.74
N VAL A 34 1.00 -13.41 -0.25
CA VAL A 34 0.28 -12.20 -0.66
C VAL A 34 -0.67 -11.69 0.43
N ALA A 35 -1.40 -12.57 1.11
CA ALA A 35 -2.23 -12.19 2.24
C ALA A 35 -1.38 -11.63 3.40
N SER A 36 -0.18 -12.16 3.61
CA SER A 36 0.75 -11.63 4.61
C SER A 36 1.28 -10.23 4.27
N ARG A 37 1.35 -9.85 2.97
CA ARG A 37 1.76 -8.50 2.52
C ARG A 37 0.88 -7.37 3.06
N PHE A 38 -0.39 -7.68 3.33
CA PHE A 38 -1.32 -6.75 3.97
C PHE A 38 -0.92 -6.41 5.42
N SER A 39 0.02 -7.15 6.02
CA SER A 39 0.41 -6.99 7.43
C SER A 39 1.92 -6.92 7.68
N ASP A 40 2.77 -7.19 6.67
CA ASP A 40 4.24 -7.24 6.82
C ASP A 40 4.96 -5.92 6.47
N GLY A 41 4.35 -5.07 5.63
CA GLY A 41 4.93 -3.82 5.14
C GLY A 41 5.96 -3.95 4.01
N GLN A 42 6.18 -5.14 3.44
CA GLN A 42 7.20 -5.38 2.41
C GLN A 42 6.80 -4.78 1.06
N GLU A 43 5.55 -5.01 0.64
CA GLU A 43 5.05 -4.49 -0.63
C GLU A 43 4.79 -2.99 -0.57
N LYS A 44 5.18 -2.21 -1.58
CA LYS A 44 4.99 -0.75 -1.50
C LYS A 44 3.52 -0.39 -1.70
N ILE A 45 2.88 -0.95 -2.72
CA ILE A 45 1.48 -0.69 -3.09
C ILE A 45 0.80 -2.02 -3.39
N ILE A 46 -0.40 -2.25 -2.84
CA ILE A 46 -1.20 -3.46 -3.05
C ILE A 46 -2.42 -3.13 -3.92
N CYS A 47 -2.61 -3.87 -5.00
CA CYS A 47 -3.75 -3.77 -5.91
C CYS A 47 -4.82 -4.82 -5.58
N ILE A 48 -6.05 -4.37 -5.34
CA ILE A 48 -7.22 -5.25 -5.13
C ILE A 48 -8.20 -5.07 -6.29
N ALA A 49 -8.45 -6.14 -7.04
CA ALA A 49 -9.49 -6.19 -8.05
C ALA A 49 -10.87 -6.31 -7.38
N HIS A 50 -11.70 -5.27 -7.53
CA HIS A 50 -13.04 -5.25 -6.96
C HIS A 50 -13.98 -6.21 -7.69
N ARG A 51 -14.51 -7.22 -7.00
CA ARG A 51 -15.42 -8.25 -7.55
C ARG A 51 -14.85 -9.07 -8.73
N GLY A 52 -13.53 -9.13 -8.83
CA GLY A 52 -12.81 -9.73 -9.96
C GLY A 52 -12.80 -8.83 -11.21
N ASP A 53 -12.36 -9.35 -12.35
CA ASP A 53 -12.44 -8.64 -13.63
C ASP A 53 -13.88 -8.67 -14.17
N TRP A 54 -14.73 -7.84 -13.59
CA TRP A 54 -16.13 -7.74 -13.98
C TRP A 54 -16.33 -6.94 -15.29
N HIS A 55 -15.30 -6.31 -15.84
CA HIS A 55 -15.39 -5.74 -17.18
C HIS A 55 -15.44 -6.84 -18.25
N SER A 56 -14.71 -7.93 -18.03
CA SER A 56 -14.66 -9.09 -18.92
C SER A 56 -15.73 -10.14 -18.61
N PHE A 57 -16.01 -10.38 -17.33
CA PHE A 57 -16.91 -11.44 -16.84
C PHE A 57 -18.00 -10.87 -15.93
N PRO A 58 -19.03 -11.63 -15.55
CA PRO A 58 -19.96 -11.18 -14.51
C PRO A 58 -19.24 -10.90 -13.19
N GLU A 59 -19.61 -9.84 -12.49
CA GLU A 59 -19.06 -9.58 -11.15
C GLU A 59 -19.26 -10.79 -10.23
N ASN A 60 -18.32 -11.01 -9.30
CA ASN A 60 -18.43 -12.08 -8.30
C ASN A 60 -18.56 -13.50 -8.91
N SER A 61 -18.19 -13.71 -10.18
CA SER A 61 -18.12 -15.03 -10.82
C SER A 61 -16.77 -15.69 -10.63
N ALA A 62 -16.70 -17.01 -10.79
CA ALA A 62 -15.43 -17.73 -10.78
C ALA A 62 -14.51 -17.25 -11.91
N GLU A 63 -15.08 -16.96 -13.09
CA GLU A 63 -14.34 -16.47 -14.24
C GLU A 63 -13.74 -15.08 -14.02
N ALA A 64 -14.49 -14.16 -13.39
CA ALA A 64 -13.97 -12.85 -13.00
C ALA A 64 -12.84 -12.97 -11.98
N VAL A 65 -12.94 -13.89 -11.02
CA VAL A 65 -11.85 -14.13 -10.06
C VAL A 65 -10.64 -14.76 -10.74
N ASN A 66 -10.84 -15.73 -11.64
CA ASN A 66 -9.74 -16.35 -12.39
C ASN A 66 -8.97 -15.30 -13.21
N ALA A 67 -9.68 -14.42 -13.90
CA ALA A 67 -9.09 -13.33 -14.67
C ALA A 67 -8.38 -12.31 -13.78
N ALA A 68 -8.80 -12.18 -12.53
CA ALA A 68 -8.16 -11.30 -11.55
C ALA A 68 -7.08 -11.98 -10.71
N ALA A 69 -6.77 -13.26 -10.95
CA ALA A 69 -5.81 -14.02 -10.16
C ALA A 69 -4.34 -13.59 -10.38
N GLU A 70 -4.08 -12.72 -11.36
CA GLU A 70 -2.76 -12.12 -11.60
C GLU A 70 -2.46 -10.90 -10.71
N TYR A 71 -3.47 -10.37 -10.00
CA TYR A 71 -3.32 -9.21 -9.11
C TYR A 71 -3.09 -9.65 -7.66
N ASP A 72 -2.64 -8.74 -6.79
CA ASP A 72 -2.31 -9.07 -5.39
C ASP A 72 -3.52 -9.65 -4.65
N ALA A 73 -4.70 -9.05 -4.81
CA ALA A 73 -5.91 -9.58 -4.21
C ALA A 73 -7.13 -9.39 -5.10
N VAL A 74 -8.15 -10.20 -4.82
CA VAL A 74 -9.49 -10.04 -5.37
C VAL A 74 -10.46 -9.89 -4.21
N SER A 75 -11.24 -8.80 -4.20
CA SER A 75 -12.34 -8.66 -3.25
C SER A 75 -13.61 -9.25 -3.82
N VAL A 76 -14.34 -10.01 -3.01
CA VAL A 76 -15.61 -10.64 -3.40
C VAL A 76 -16.62 -10.51 -2.27
N ASP A 77 -17.89 -10.44 -2.63
CA ASP A 77 -18.98 -10.25 -1.67
C ASP A 77 -19.64 -11.57 -1.33
N VAL A 78 -19.83 -11.87 -0.04
CA VAL A 78 -20.37 -13.16 0.40
C VAL A 78 -21.75 -13.01 1.02
N ARG A 79 -22.65 -13.93 0.65
CA ARG A 79 -23.99 -14.10 1.26
C ARG A 79 -24.26 -15.57 1.55
N LEU A 80 -25.19 -15.82 2.47
CA LEU A 80 -25.62 -17.17 2.83
C LEU A 80 -26.96 -17.51 2.16
N THR A 81 -27.02 -18.71 1.58
CA THR A 81 -28.25 -19.33 1.08
C THR A 81 -29.16 -19.80 2.23
N SER A 82 -30.39 -20.21 1.91
CA SER A 82 -31.34 -20.75 2.90
C SER A 82 -30.85 -22.05 3.57
N ASP A 83 -29.99 -22.81 2.89
CA ASP A 83 -29.32 -24.00 3.40
C ASP A 83 -27.92 -23.71 3.99
N GLY A 84 -27.60 -22.43 4.25
CA GLY A 84 -26.41 -21.99 4.97
C GLY A 84 -25.10 -22.07 4.19
N LYS A 85 -25.14 -22.16 2.86
CA LYS A 85 -23.97 -22.21 2.00
C LYS A 85 -23.50 -20.80 1.63
N PRO A 86 -22.19 -20.48 1.80
CA PRO A 86 -21.66 -19.22 1.33
C PRO A 86 -21.55 -19.18 -0.19
N ILE A 87 -22.15 -18.17 -0.81
CA ILE A 87 -22.06 -17.87 -2.25
C ILE A 87 -21.54 -16.45 -2.47
N LEU A 88 -21.05 -16.17 -3.67
CA LEU A 88 -20.58 -14.83 -4.02
C LEU A 88 -21.71 -13.97 -4.58
N MET A 89 -22.21 -13.00 -3.81
CA MET A 89 -23.25 -12.06 -4.24
C MET A 89 -23.12 -10.76 -3.46
N ALA A 90 -23.09 -9.63 -4.15
CA ALA A 90 -23.07 -8.32 -3.49
C ALA A 90 -24.40 -7.98 -2.82
N ASP A 91 -25.47 -8.15 -3.58
CA ASP A 91 -26.80 -7.71 -3.22
C ASP A 91 -27.44 -8.69 -2.24
N GLU A 92 -28.43 -8.21 -1.49
CA GLU A 92 -29.29 -9.08 -0.67
C GLU A 92 -30.25 -9.90 -1.53
N THR A 93 -30.52 -9.41 -2.74
CA THR A 93 -31.43 -10.03 -3.70
C THR A 93 -30.68 -10.53 -4.94
N ILE A 94 -31.31 -11.42 -5.69
CA ILE A 94 -30.73 -11.99 -6.91
C ILE A 94 -31.05 -11.19 -8.18
N ASP A 95 -31.97 -10.23 -8.08
CA ASP A 95 -32.65 -9.55 -9.18
C ASP A 95 -31.70 -8.88 -10.20
N ARG A 96 -30.64 -8.24 -9.70
CA ARG A 96 -29.68 -7.53 -10.55
C ARG A 96 -28.81 -8.49 -11.35
N MET A 97 -28.41 -9.61 -10.75
CA MET A 97 -27.35 -10.46 -11.30
C MET A 97 -27.85 -11.76 -11.94
N LEU A 98 -29.02 -12.28 -11.56
CA LEU A 98 -29.49 -13.59 -12.01
C LEU A 98 -30.70 -13.53 -12.96
N VAL A 99 -30.72 -14.51 -13.86
CA VAL A 99 -31.85 -14.84 -14.75
C VAL A 99 -32.02 -16.34 -14.86
N ASP A 100 -33.19 -16.76 -15.32
CA ASP A 100 -33.43 -18.16 -15.64
C ASP A 100 -32.72 -18.61 -16.95
N GLY A 101 -32.92 -19.88 -17.33
CA GLY A 101 -32.34 -20.45 -18.54
C GLY A 101 -32.80 -19.77 -19.84
N GLU A 102 -33.95 -19.12 -19.85
CA GLU A 102 -34.48 -18.36 -20.99
C GLU A 102 -34.04 -16.89 -20.97
N GLY A 103 -33.36 -16.45 -19.91
CA GLY A 103 -32.92 -15.07 -19.70
C GLY A 103 -33.97 -14.16 -19.09
N LYS A 104 -35.06 -14.71 -18.54
CA LYS A 104 -36.11 -13.93 -17.87
C LYS A 104 -35.68 -13.52 -16.46
N PRO A 105 -36.12 -12.35 -15.97
CA PRO A 105 -35.84 -11.91 -14.60
C PRO A 105 -36.34 -12.91 -13.57
N VAL A 106 -35.54 -13.12 -12.53
CA VAL A 106 -35.91 -13.86 -11.32
C VAL A 106 -35.69 -12.92 -10.14
N SER A 107 -36.60 -12.95 -9.17
CA SER A 107 -36.59 -12.04 -8.03
C SER A 107 -36.62 -12.79 -6.71
N GLY A 108 -35.95 -12.23 -5.71
CA GLY A 108 -36.01 -12.72 -4.34
C GLY A 108 -34.72 -12.51 -3.56
N ASN A 109 -34.80 -12.65 -2.24
CA ASN A 109 -33.63 -12.59 -1.36
C ASN A 109 -32.78 -13.85 -1.54
N VAL A 110 -31.45 -13.71 -1.52
CA VAL A 110 -30.51 -14.84 -1.55
C VAL A 110 -30.84 -15.88 -0.48
N SER A 111 -31.19 -15.41 0.73
CA SER A 111 -31.55 -16.24 1.88
C SER A 111 -32.85 -17.04 1.71
N SER A 112 -33.59 -16.86 0.62
CA SER A 112 -34.81 -17.63 0.29
C SER A 112 -34.54 -18.82 -0.62
N PHE A 113 -33.34 -18.93 -1.21
CA PHE A 113 -32.98 -19.99 -2.15
C PHE A 113 -31.90 -20.90 -1.57
N THR A 114 -31.95 -22.19 -1.90
CA THR A 114 -30.85 -23.12 -1.64
C THR A 114 -29.73 -22.91 -2.65
N LEU A 115 -28.52 -23.39 -2.34
CA LEU A 115 -27.41 -23.37 -3.30
C LEU A 115 -27.78 -24.03 -4.63
N ALA A 116 -28.48 -25.17 -4.60
CA ALA A 116 -28.88 -25.90 -5.80
C ALA A 116 -29.83 -25.08 -6.69
N GLN A 117 -30.77 -24.35 -6.09
CA GLN A 117 -31.68 -23.47 -6.83
C GLN A 117 -30.93 -22.32 -7.49
N LEU A 118 -29.99 -21.70 -6.76
CA LEU A 118 -29.18 -20.60 -7.30
C LEU A 118 -28.24 -21.07 -8.42
N LYS A 119 -27.63 -22.25 -8.29
CA LYS A 119 -26.78 -22.84 -9.35
C LYS A 119 -27.53 -23.20 -10.64
N ALA A 120 -28.86 -23.27 -10.60
CA ALA A 120 -29.67 -23.46 -11.81
C ALA A 120 -29.88 -22.15 -12.61
N LEU A 121 -29.60 -21.00 -12.01
CA LEU A 121 -29.74 -19.67 -12.62
C LEU A 121 -28.43 -19.22 -13.28
N TYR A 122 -28.52 -18.21 -14.14
CA TYR A 122 -27.42 -17.73 -14.97
C TYR A 122 -27.07 -16.30 -14.60
N LEU A 123 -25.78 -15.98 -14.57
CA LEU A 123 -25.32 -14.63 -14.31
C LEU A 123 -25.53 -13.72 -15.53
N ARG A 124 -25.84 -12.46 -15.28
CA ARG A 124 -25.81 -11.39 -16.29
C ARG A 124 -24.40 -10.85 -16.46
N LYS A 125 -24.08 -10.33 -17.64
CA LYS A 125 -22.77 -9.72 -17.94
C LYS A 125 -22.44 -8.57 -16.99
N ALA A 126 -21.14 -8.36 -16.79
CA ALA A 126 -20.59 -7.24 -16.04
C ALA A 126 -21.22 -7.09 -14.65
N ASN A 127 -21.58 -5.88 -14.25
CA ASN A 127 -22.26 -5.57 -13.00
C ASN A 127 -23.79 -5.76 -13.05
N GLY A 128 -24.31 -6.58 -13.97
CA GLY A 128 -25.73 -6.90 -14.06
C GLY A 128 -26.64 -5.69 -14.32
N GLY A 129 -27.95 -5.92 -14.14
CA GLY A 129 -29.00 -4.97 -14.50
C GLY A 129 -29.91 -5.49 -15.62
N ALA A 130 -31.10 -4.90 -15.73
CA ALA A 130 -32.12 -5.35 -16.68
C ALA A 130 -31.69 -5.23 -18.16
N ASP A 131 -30.75 -4.33 -18.46
CA ASP A 131 -30.14 -4.13 -19.78
C ASP A 131 -29.04 -5.14 -20.11
N LYS A 132 -28.51 -5.88 -19.11
CA LYS A 132 -27.41 -6.82 -19.30
C LYS A 132 -27.91 -8.18 -19.75
N LYS A 133 -27.20 -8.74 -20.73
CA LYS A 133 -27.48 -10.06 -21.31
C LYS A 133 -27.08 -11.19 -20.36
N LYS A 134 -27.80 -12.31 -20.46
CA LYS A 134 -27.43 -13.60 -19.87
C LYS A 134 -26.05 -14.05 -20.35
N THR A 135 -25.30 -14.71 -19.48
CA THR A 135 -24.05 -15.44 -19.77
C THR A 135 -24.21 -16.92 -19.47
N ASP A 136 -23.22 -17.74 -19.81
CA ASP A 136 -23.17 -19.14 -19.38
C ASP A 136 -22.54 -19.34 -17.99
N CYS A 137 -22.10 -18.27 -17.34
CA CYS A 137 -21.54 -18.31 -16.00
C CYS A 137 -22.62 -18.61 -14.95
N ARG A 138 -22.20 -19.20 -13.83
CA ARG A 138 -23.06 -19.53 -12.69
C ARG A 138 -22.57 -18.82 -11.43
N ILE A 139 -23.49 -18.63 -10.50
CA ILE A 139 -23.17 -18.15 -9.17
C ILE A 139 -22.28 -19.18 -8.44
N PRO A 140 -21.07 -18.81 -8.01
CA PRO A 140 -20.17 -19.76 -7.38
C PRO A 140 -20.48 -19.91 -5.88
N GLU A 141 -20.32 -21.12 -5.37
CA GLU A 141 -20.09 -21.37 -3.96
C GLU A 141 -18.68 -20.91 -3.59
N LEU A 142 -18.49 -20.36 -2.39
CA LEU A 142 -17.21 -19.79 -1.98
C LEU A 142 -16.00 -20.74 -2.12
N LYS A 143 -16.20 -22.07 -2.01
CA LYS A 143 -15.10 -23.03 -2.18
C LYS A 143 -14.52 -23.05 -3.60
N GLU A 144 -15.38 -22.86 -4.62
CA GLU A 144 -14.99 -22.88 -6.03
C GLU A 144 -14.04 -21.72 -6.36
N ILE A 145 -14.10 -20.66 -5.56
CA ILE A 145 -13.24 -19.49 -5.70
C ILE A 145 -11.82 -19.77 -5.23
N TYR A 146 -11.65 -20.51 -4.13
CA TYR A 146 -10.31 -20.94 -3.71
C TYR A 146 -9.69 -21.94 -4.69
N GLU A 147 -10.52 -22.81 -5.29
CA GLU A 147 -10.07 -23.74 -6.34
C GLU A 147 -9.64 -22.98 -7.60
N THR A 148 -10.39 -21.95 -7.98
CA THR A 148 -10.11 -21.14 -9.17
C THR A 148 -8.90 -20.23 -8.99
N ALA A 149 -8.78 -19.59 -7.82
CA ALA A 149 -7.63 -18.74 -7.49
C ALA A 149 -6.33 -19.55 -7.36
N ASP A 150 -6.42 -20.84 -6.98
CA ASP A 150 -5.30 -21.80 -6.95
C ASP A 150 -4.06 -21.25 -6.22
N GLY A 151 -4.29 -20.50 -5.13
CA GLY A 151 -3.22 -19.89 -4.36
C GLY A 151 -2.39 -18.82 -5.09
N LYS A 152 -2.89 -18.21 -6.16
CA LYS A 152 -2.16 -17.16 -6.93
C LYS A 152 -2.41 -15.74 -6.42
N THR A 153 -3.54 -15.52 -5.76
CA THR A 153 -4.00 -14.21 -5.28
C THR A 153 -4.64 -14.34 -3.90
N ALA A 154 -4.58 -13.29 -3.08
CA ALA A 154 -5.31 -13.26 -1.82
C ALA A 154 -6.81 -13.01 -2.06
N ILE A 155 -7.67 -13.66 -1.27
CA ILE A 155 -9.12 -13.50 -1.39
C ILE A 155 -9.64 -12.63 -0.24
N MET A 156 -10.09 -11.42 -0.57
CA MET A 156 -10.72 -10.53 0.39
C MET A 156 -12.24 -10.75 0.42
N LEU A 157 -12.78 -11.23 1.53
CA LEU A 157 -14.20 -11.50 1.69
C LEU A 157 -14.92 -10.32 2.35
N ASN A 158 -15.79 -9.66 1.58
CA ASN A 158 -16.72 -8.67 2.12
C ASN A 158 -17.89 -9.42 2.77
N VAL A 159 -18.00 -9.32 4.09
CA VAL A 159 -18.98 -10.07 4.89
C VAL A 159 -19.81 -9.14 5.77
N GLN A 160 -21.10 -9.44 5.88
CA GLN A 160 -21.96 -8.77 6.86
C GLN A 160 -21.67 -9.29 8.27
N VAL A 161 -21.97 -8.48 9.28
CA VAL A 161 -21.77 -8.84 10.70
C VAL A 161 -22.44 -10.17 11.06
N ASN A 162 -23.67 -10.38 10.60
CA ASN A 162 -24.45 -11.57 10.93
C ASN A 162 -23.93 -12.83 10.22
N ASP A 163 -23.26 -12.66 9.08
CA ASP A 163 -22.77 -13.77 8.26
C ASP A 163 -21.30 -14.12 8.58
N PHE A 164 -20.58 -13.24 9.30
CA PHE A 164 -19.15 -13.39 9.55
C PHE A 164 -18.77 -14.73 10.19
N LYS A 165 -19.40 -15.11 11.30
CA LYS A 165 -18.99 -16.33 12.02
C LYS A 165 -19.24 -17.62 11.21
N PRO A 166 -20.42 -17.82 10.59
CA PRO A 166 -20.62 -18.94 9.66
C PRO A 166 -19.60 -18.97 8.51
N VAL A 167 -19.31 -17.82 7.88
CA VAL A 167 -18.34 -17.74 6.78
C VAL A 167 -16.92 -18.05 7.26
N TYR A 168 -16.52 -17.52 8.42
CA TYR A 168 -15.22 -17.82 9.04
C TYR A 168 -15.06 -19.32 9.32
N ASP A 169 -16.06 -19.96 9.95
CA ASP A 169 -16.03 -21.40 10.23
C ASP A 169 -15.94 -22.23 8.94
N TYR A 170 -16.65 -21.79 7.91
CA TYR A 170 -16.62 -22.41 6.59
C TYR A 170 -15.20 -22.33 5.98
N VAL A 171 -14.60 -21.14 5.92
CA VAL A 171 -13.23 -20.96 5.40
C VAL A 171 -12.21 -21.74 6.23
N LYS A 172 -12.36 -21.76 7.56
CA LYS A 172 -11.53 -22.55 8.46
C LYS A 172 -11.63 -24.05 8.15
N SER A 173 -12.83 -24.55 7.88
CA SER A 173 -13.03 -25.97 7.52
C SER A 173 -12.39 -26.35 6.18
N LEU A 174 -12.19 -25.39 5.28
CA LEU A 174 -11.45 -25.56 4.03
C LEU A 174 -9.93 -25.47 4.20
N GLY A 175 -9.43 -25.07 5.38
CA GLY A 175 -8.01 -24.81 5.60
C GLY A 175 -7.48 -23.57 4.87
N LYS A 176 -8.36 -22.61 4.53
CA LYS A 176 -8.03 -21.49 3.64
C LYS A 176 -7.80 -20.14 4.33
N LEU A 177 -7.80 -20.09 5.68
CA LEU A 177 -7.62 -18.83 6.44
C LEU A 177 -6.37 -18.03 6.07
N ASN A 178 -5.27 -18.71 5.71
CA ASN A 178 -4.01 -18.06 5.35
C ASN A 178 -4.07 -17.32 4.01
N GLU A 179 -5.01 -17.67 3.13
CA GLU A 179 -5.21 -17.05 1.81
C GLU A 179 -6.35 -16.02 1.84
N THR A 180 -7.06 -15.90 2.97
CA THR A 180 -8.28 -15.11 3.13
C THR A 180 -8.04 -13.86 3.96
N ILE A 181 -8.57 -12.73 3.53
CA ILE A 181 -8.65 -11.49 4.30
C ILE A 181 -10.12 -11.17 4.55
N PHE A 182 -10.54 -11.08 5.80
CA PHE A 182 -11.92 -10.71 6.13
C PHE A 182 -12.10 -9.19 6.16
N ARG A 183 -13.03 -8.67 5.36
CA ARG A 183 -13.52 -7.28 5.42
C ARG A 183 -14.94 -7.30 5.96
N ILE A 184 -15.06 -7.13 7.27
CA ILE A 184 -16.36 -7.15 7.96
C ILE A 184 -17.00 -5.77 7.86
N ASN A 185 -18.26 -5.70 7.42
CA ASN A 185 -19.03 -4.47 7.36
C ASN A 185 -19.46 -3.97 8.76
N ALA A 186 -18.48 -3.49 9.53
CA ALA A 186 -18.66 -2.97 10.88
C ALA A 186 -17.61 -1.91 11.19
N ASN A 187 -17.77 -1.19 12.31
CA ASN A 187 -16.72 -0.29 12.80
C ASN A 187 -15.59 -1.07 13.50
N ALA A 188 -14.42 -0.46 13.65
CA ALA A 188 -13.24 -1.04 14.29
C ALA A 188 -13.54 -1.77 15.62
N LYS A 189 -14.30 -1.15 16.52
CA LYS A 189 -14.64 -1.74 17.83
C LYS A 189 -15.40 -3.05 17.68
N LYS A 190 -16.40 -3.11 16.80
CA LYS A 190 -17.19 -4.32 16.57
C LYS A 190 -16.37 -5.39 15.85
N ILE A 191 -15.48 -5.01 14.93
CA ILE A 191 -14.53 -5.94 14.28
C ILE A 191 -13.65 -6.61 15.34
N ILE A 192 -13.05 -5.82 16.24
CA ILE A 192 -12.22 -6.33 17.34
C ILE A 192 -13.02 -7.29 18.24
N GLU A 193 -14.27 -6.96 18.56
CA GLU A 193 -15.14 -7.83 19.34
C GLU A 193 -15.40 -9.17 18.65
N LEU A 194 -15.75 -9.15 17.36
CA LEU A 194 -16.07 -10.35 16.58
C LEU A 194 -14.87 -11.27 16.36
N THR A 195 -13.67 -10.70 16.27
CA THR A 195 -12.44 -11.42 15.97
C THR A 195 -11.66 -11.83 17.21
N LYS A 196 -12.11 -11.42 18.40
CA LYS A 196 -11.45 -11.72 19.66
C LYS A 196 -11.38 -13.23 19.91
N GLY A 197 -10.17 -13.75 20.09
CA GLY A 197 -9.92 -15.16 20.37
C GLY A 197 -10.00 -16.07 19.14
N LEU A 198 -10.06 -15.51 17.94
CA LEU A 198 -9.83 -16.26 16.71
C LEU A 198 -8.33 -16.23 16.40
N ASP A 199 -7.71 -17.41 16.40
CA ASP A 199 -6.32 -17.58 15.96
C ASP A 199 -6.25 -17.52 14.43
N ASP A 200 -5.10 -17.05 13.91
CA ASP A 200 -4.75 -17.06 12.48
C ASP A 200 -5.76 -16.37 11.53
N ILE A 201 -6.42 -15.32 12.00
CA ILE A 201 -7.32 -14.51 11.18
C ILE A 201 -6.60 -13.29 10.58
N ASN A 202 -6.66 -13.15 9.26
CA ASN A 202 -6.36 -11.88 8.60
C ASN A 202 -7.64 -11.07 8.45
N VAL A 203 -7.68 -9.86 9.00
CA VAL A 203 -8.85 -8.99 8.98
C VAL A 203 -8.44 -7.55 8.75
N THR A 204 -9.26 -6.80 8.00
CA THR A 204 -9.09 -5.34 7.87
C THR A 204 -9.88 -4.61 8.95
N GLY A 205 -9.32 -3.54 9.51
CA GLY A 205 -10.08 -2.55 10.24
C GLY A 205 -10.93 -1.71 9.28
N ASN A 206 -11.89 -0.95 9.82
CA ASN A 206 -12.74 -0.08 9.02
C ASN A 206 -13.09 1.20 9.78
N TYR A 207 -12.94 2.33 9.10
CA TYR A 207 -13.42 3.63 9.52
C TYR A 207 -13.99 4.40 8.33
N GLN A 208 -15.27 4.75 8.43
CA GLN A 208 -15.99 5.53 7.42
C GLN A 208 -16.50 6.82 8.07
N GLY A 209 -15.98 7.98 7.69
CA GLY A 209 -16.36 9.25 8.29
C GLY A 209 -15.36 10.38 8.02
N ASN A 210 -15.54 11.52 8.69
CA ASN A 210 -14.70 12.70 8.48
C ASN A 210 -14.21 13.35 9.80
N ILE A 211 -14.12 12.58 10.89
CA ILE A 211 -13.72 13.09 12.21
C ILE A 211 -12.35 12.54 12.58
N ILE A 212 -11.35 13.41 12.58
CA ILE A 212 -9.93 13.02 12.70
C ILE A 212 -9.59 12.29 13.99
N PHE A 213 -10.23 12.66 15.10
CA PHE A 213 -10.02 12.02 16.40
C PHE A 213 -10.61 10.61 16.45
N LEU A 214 -11.76 10.39 15.81
CA LEU A 214 -12.36 9.05 15.73
C LEU A 214 -11.56 8.15 14.78
N ALA A 215 -11.09 8.68 13.65
CA ALA A 215 -10.19 7.96 12.74
C ALA A 215 -8.88 7.56 13.46
N THR A 216 -8.31 8.49 14.24
CA THR A 216 -7.13 8.21 15.08
C THR A 216 -7.42 7.14 16.15
N SER A 217 -8.58 7.19 16.80
CA SER A 217 -8.96 6.19 17.81
C SER A 217 -9.09 4.81 17.17
N ALA A 218 -9.82 4.72 16.06
CA ALA A 218 -9.99 3.47 15.31
C ALA A 218 -8.63 2.88 14.91
N ALA A 219 -7.71 3.71 14.40
CA ALA A 219 -6.36 3.26 14.05
C ALA A 219 -5.61 2.70 15.26
N LYS A 220 -5.59 3.41 16.39
CA LYS A 220 -4.93 2.96 17.62
C LYS A 220 -5.52 1.65 18.15
N GLU A 221 -6.84 1.53 18.17
CA GLU A 221 -7.56 0.34 18.63
C GLU A 221 -7.27 -0.87 17.74
N CYS A 222 -7.31 -0.71 16.42
CA CYS A 222 -6.95 -1.77 15.46
C CYS A 222 -5.50 -2.23 15.66
N PHE A 223 -4.54 -1.32 15.70
CA PHE A 223 -3.13 -1.69 15.85
C PHE A 223 -2.83 -2.37 17.19
N ALA A 224 -3.48 -1.96 18.28
CA ALA A 224 -3.37 -2.61 19.58
C ALA A 224 -3.89 -4.06 19.57
N ASN A 225 -4.77 -4.39 18.62
CA ASN A 225 -5.34 -5.73 18.42
C ASN A 225 -4.77 -6.44 17.19
N LYS A 226 -3.57 -6.04 16.72
CA LYS A 226 -2.85 -6.65 15.58
C LYS A 226 -3.59 -6.58 14.24
N ILE A 227 -4.48 -5.60 14.06
CA ILE A 227 -5.14 -5.31 12.79
C ILE A 227 -4.35 -4.20 12.09
N TYR A 228 -3.53 -4.55 11.10
CA TYR A 228 -2.53 -3.64 10.51
C TYR A 228 -2.98 -2.93 9.23
N THR A 229 -3.98 -3.45 8.53
CA THR A 229 -4.63 -2.77 7.40
C THR A 229 -5.98 -2.24 7.83
N ILE A 230 -6.27 -0.98 7.51
CA ILE A 230 -7.54 -0.32 7.86
C ILE A 230 -8.09 0.38 6.64
N GLU A 231 -9.32 0.03 6.25
CA GLU A 231 -10.06 0.80 5.26
C GLU A 231 -10.48 2.15 5.84
N MET A 232 -10.09 3.22 5.16
CA MET A 232 -10.32 4.60 5.55
C MET A 232 -11.09 5.33 4.46
N GLY A 233 -12.39 5.53 4.66
CA GLY A 233 -13.25 6.19 3.67
C GLY A 233 -13.94 7.46 4.19
N SER A 234 -14.02 8.46 3.32
CA SER A 234 -14.75 9.71 3.50
C SER A 234 -15.26 10.21 2.15
N THR A 235 -16.49 10.68 2.07
CA THR A 235 -17.04 11.32 0.85
C THR A 235 -16.49 12.74 0.61
N ASN A 236 -15.79 13.32 1.60
CA ASN A 236 -15.19 14.64 1.50
C ASN A 236 -13.76 14.53 0.94
N GLY A 237 -13.51 15.03 -0.28
CA GLY A 237 -12.19 15.01 -0.92
C GLY A 237 -11.10 15.77 -0.16
N ASN A 238 -11.49 16.83 0.56
CA ASN A 238 -10.63 17.57 1.48
C ASN A 238 -10.76 17.06 2.91
N GLY A 239 -11.24 15.83 3.06
CA GLY A 239 -11.49 15.18 4.33
C GLY A 239 -10.20 14.98 5.11
N VAL A 240 -10.35 14.98 6.43
CA VAL A 240 -9.22 14.88 7.37
C VAL A 240 -8.46 13.55 7.28
N LEU A 241 -9.04 12.55 6.61
CA LEU A 241 -8.41 11.25 6.39
C LEU A 241 -7.23 11.31 5.40
N TYR A 242 -7.25 12.28 4.50
CA TYR A 242 -6.30 12.42 3.39
C TYR A 242 -5.12 13.32 3.73
N GLY A 243 -4.88 13.56 5.03
CA GLY A 243 -3.87 14.49 5.52
C GLY A 243 -2.77 13.80 6.34
N ASN A 244 -1.57 14.39 6.27
CA ASN A 244 -0.35 13.88 6.92
C ASN A 244 -0.50 13.66 8.44
N PHE A 245 -1.40 14.40 9.11
CA PHE A 245 -1.64 14.20 10.53
C PHE A 245 -2.12 12.77 10.85
N LEU A 246 -3.03 12.20 10.06
CA LEU A 246 -3.49 10.82 10.25
C LEU A 246 -2.42 9.83 9.79
N MET A 247 -1.85 10.09 8.61
CA MET A 247 -0.99 9.13 7.88
C MET A 247 0.33 8.84 8.58
N LYS A 248 0.81 9.73 9.46
CA LYS A 248 1.91 9.45 10.41
C LYS A 248 1.69 8.24 11.34
N ARG A 249 0.47 7.71 11.44
CA ARG A 249 0.17 6.47 12.18
C ARG A 249 0.31 5.20 11.33
N PHE A 250 0.34 5.34 10.02
CA PHE A 250 0.41 4.25 9.04
C PHE A 250 1.83 4.13 8.49
N VAL A 251 2.75 3.75 9.38
CA VAL A 251 4.19 3.61 9.09
C VAL A 251 4.64 2.18 9.30
N GLY A 252 5.69 1.78 8.57
CA GLY A 252 6.19 0.41 8.57
C GLY A 252 5.14 -0.55 8.02
N ASN A 253 4.76 -1.53 8.83
CA ASN A 253 3.81 -2.58 8.44
C ASN A 253 2.33 -2.18 8.49
N LYS A 254 2.02 -0.96 8.92
CA LYS A 254 0.64 -0.45 9.06
C LYS A 254 0.21 0.21 7.75
N ARG A 255 -0.96 -0.17 7.22
CA ARG A 255 -1.44 0.30 5.92
C ARG A 255 -2.82 0.95 5.99
N ALA A 256 -2.96 2.08 5.31
CA ALA A 256 -4.26 2.66 5.01
C ALA A 256 -4.75 2.11 3.66
N MET A 257 -5.97 1.58 3.67
CA MET A 257 -6.68 1.08 2.49
C MET A 257 -7.72 2.10 2.04
N ALA A 258 -7.84 2.29 0.73
CA ALA A 258 -8.91 3.05 0.10
C ALA A 258 -9.63 2.20 -0.94
N SER A 259 -10.94 2.39 -1.05
CA SER A 259 -11.79 1.78 -2.07
C SER A 259 -12.26 2.88 -3.02
N MET A 260 -11.87 2.77 -4.29
CA MET A 260 -12.18 3.77 -5.31
C MET A 260 -13.62 3.66 -5.81
N VAL A 261 -14.26 2.50 -5.57
CA VAL A 261 -15.53 2.09 -6.20
C VAL A 261 -16.78 2.54 -5.43
N ASN A 262 -16.62 2.90 -4.15
CA ASN A 262 -17.76 3.16 -3.25
C ASN A 262 -18.08 4.66 -3.04
N GLY A 263 -17.39 5.55 -3.76
CA GLY A 263 -17.53 7.01 -3.64
C GLY A 263 -17.04 7.61 -2.31
N ARG A 264 -16.49 6.78 -1.42
CA ARG A 264 -15.88 7.19 -0.14
C ARG A 264 -14.36 7.38 -0.25
N CYS A 265 -13.84 7.51 -1.45
CA CYS A 265 -12.48 7.98 -1.71
C CYS A 265 -12.43 9.51 -1.96
N GLY A 266 -13.30 10.29 -1.30
CA GLY A 266 -13.30 11.74 -1.46
C GLY A 266 -13.75 12.21 -2.85
N LYS A 267 -14.50 11.36 -3.57
CA LYS A 267 -14.89 11.54 -4.97
C LYS A 267 -13.73 11.58 -5.98
N ARG A 268 -12.56 11.04 -5.62
CA ARG A 268 -11.50 10.77 -6.60
C ARG A 268 -12.02 9.85 -7.70
N ALA A 269 -11.58 10.09 -8.92
CA ALA A 269 -11.85 9.20 -10.03
C ALA A 269 -11.04 7.92 -9.87
N ASP A 270 -11.62 6.78 -10.22
CA ASP A 270 -10.91 5.50 -10.24
C ASP A 270 -10.05 5.40 -11.50
N ASN A 271 -8.91 6.09 -11.46
CA ASN A 271 -7.93 6.17 -12.53
C ASN A 271 -6.57 6.64 -11.97
N GLU A 272 -5.58 6.71 -12.85
CA GLU A 272 -4.22 7.14 -12.52
C GLU A 272 -4.14 8.43 -11.70
N THR A 273 -4.87 9.49 -12.05
CA THR A 273 -4.84 10.75 -11.29
C THR A 273 -5.36 10.56 -9.86
N GLY A 274 -6.40 9.75 -9.68
CA GLY A 274 -6.94 9.45 -8.37
C GLY A 274 -6.03 8.57 -7.51
N TRP A 275 -5.40 7.55 -8.12
CA TRP A 275 -4.46 6.66 -7.43
C TRP A 275 -3.19 7.40 -7.03
N ASP A 276 -2.64 8.23 -7.91
CA ASP A 276 -1.45 9.03 -7.64
C ASP A 276 -1.66 10.01 -6.47
N ASP A 277 -2.80 10.73 -6.43
CA ASP A 277 -3.15 11.59 -5.30
C ASP A 277 -3.38 10.80 -4.01
N LEU A 278 -3.91 9.57 -4.06
CA LEU A 278 -4.05 8.74 -2.87
C LEU A 278 -2.70 8.27 -2.31
N ILE A 279 -1.82 7.80 -3.20
CA ILE A 279 -0.54 7.22 -2.83
C ILE A 279 0.39 8.30 -2.27
N SER A 280 0.40 9.50 -2.88
CA SER A 280 1.14 10.66 -2.34
C SER A 280 0.64 11.12 -0.97
N ARG A 281 -0.55 10.67 -0.55
CA ARG A 281 -1.08 10.89 0.81
C ARG A 281 -0.76 9.76 1.76
N GLY A 282 -0.06 8.71 1.33
CA GLY A 282 0.36 7.57 2.14
C GLY A 282 -0.57 6.35 2.14
N TYR A 283 -1.60 6.34 1.27
CA TYR A 283 -2.40 5.12 1.07
C TYR A 283 -1.62 4.11 0.24
N SER A 284 -1.79 2.81 0.55
CA SER A 284 -0.97 1.76 -0.04
C SER A 284 -1.65 0.43 -0.27
N VAL A 285 -2.96 0.41 -0.07
CA VAL A 285 -3.83 -0.69 -0.43
C VAL A 285 -5.01 -0.05 -1.16
N ILE A 286 -5.16 -0.38 -2.44
CA ILE A 286 -6.14 0.29 -3.30
C ILE A 286 -7.04 -0.79 -3.91
N GLU A 287 -8.33 -0.66 -3.64
CA GLU A 287 -9.37 -1.43 -4.34
C GLU A 287 -9.92 -0.59 -5.50
N THR A 288 -9.94 -1.19 -6.69
CA THR A 288 -10.28 -0.53 -7.96
C THR A 288 -11.11 -1.46 -8.86
N ASP A 289 -11.92 -0.87 -9.73
CA ASP A 289 -12.56 -1.56 -10.85
C ASP A 289 -11.61 -1.73 -12.06
N TYR A 290 -10.44 -1.07 -12.05
CA TYR A 290 -9.44 -1.06 -13.14
C TYR A 290 -8.08 -1.62 -12.70
N PRO A 291 -8.00 -2.90 -12.27
CA PRO A 291 -6.79 -3.46 -11.68
C PRO A 291 -5.62 -3.59 -12.66
N ALA A 292 -5.89 -3.79 -13.96
CA ALA A 292 -4.84 -3.84 -14.99
C ALA A 292 -4.11 -2.50 -15.11
N GLU A 293 -4.86 -1.41 -15.18
CA GLU A 293 -4.36 -0.05 -15.28
C GLU A 293 -3.64 0.38 -14.00
N LEU A 294 -4.14 -0.01 -12.82
CA LEU A 294 -3.44 0.24 -11.56
C LEU A 294 -2.11 -0.53 -11.49
N THR A 295 -2.09 -1.78 -11.93
CA THR A 295 -0.86 -2.60 -11.97
C THR A 295 0.19 -1.99 -12.91
N GLU A 296 -0.22 -1.49 -14.08
CA GLU A 296 0.67 -0.76 -14.98
C GLU A 296 1.16 0.56 -14.35
N TYR A 297 0.29 1.25 -13.60
CA TYR A 297 0.68 2.42 -12.82
C TYR A 297 1.74 2.08 -11.76
N ILE A 298 1.59 0.96 -11.04
CA ILE A 298 2.56 0.52 -10.04
C ILE A 298 3.90 0.21 -10.72
N ARG A 299 3.88 -0.55 -11.81
CA ARG A 299 5.08 -0.93 -12.58
C ARG A 299 5.87 0.29 -13.07
N LYS A 300 5.19 1.32 -13.61
CA LYS A 300 5.89 2.56 -14.01
C LYS A 300 6.43 3.32 -12.80
N THR A 301 5.74 3.33 -11.67
CA THR A 301 6.18 3.98 -10.42
C THR A 301 7.48 3.35 -9.93
N GLU A 302 7.57 2.02 -9.93
CA GLU A 302 8.79 1.28 -9.57
C GLU A 302 9.95 1.55 -10.54
N SER A 303 9.66 1.61 -11.84
CA SER A 303 10.66 1.99 -12.85
C SER A 303 11.21 3.40 -12.58
N THR A 304 10.34 4.37 -12.28
CA THR A 304 10.75 5.75 -11.96
C THR A 304 11.53 5.82 -10.65
N ALA A 305 11.18 5.03 -9.64
CA ALA A 305 11.97 4.92 -8.41
C ALA A 305 13.39 4.43 -8.70
N THR A 306 13.52 3.40 -9.55
CA THR A 306 14.82 2.86 -9.99
C THR A 306 15.63 3.92 -10.77
N GLU A 307 14.98 4.74 -11.59
CA GLU A 307 15.64 5.85 -12.29
C GLU A 307 16.13 6.94 -11.32
N LEU A 308 15.30 7.33 -10.35
CA LEU A 308 15.69 8.29 -9.32
C LEU A 308 16.90 7.78 -8.52
N GLU A 309 16.92 6.51 -8.15
CA GLU A 309 18.06 5.88 -7.46
C GLU A 309 19.36 5.99 -8.28
N LYS A 310 19.31 5.71 -9.58
CA LYS A 310 20.46 5.89 -10.48
C LYS A 310 20.97 7.33 -10.52
N TYR A 311 20.07 8.31 -10.53
CA TYR A 311 20.45 9.73 -10.50
C TYR A 311 21.08 10.11 -9.17
N ILE A 312 20.55 9.60 -8.06
CA ILE A 312 21.11 9.78 -6.72
C ILE A 312 22.53 9.21 -6.64
N ASP A 313 22.76 8.02 -7.19
CA ASP A 313 24.08 7.39 -7.22
C ASP A 313 25.06 8.14 -8.12
N LEU A 314 24.61 8.54 -9.30
CA LEU A 314 25.42 9.27 -10.28
C LEU A 314 25.88 10.62 -9.72
N TYR A 315 24.97 11.39 -9.13
CA TYR A 315 25.27 12.74 -8.65
C TYR A 315 25.76 12.77 -7.20
N GLY A 316 25.50 11.73 -6.42
CA GLY A 316 25.75 11.71 -4.97
C GLY A 316 27.21 11.85 -4.57
N ASN A 317 28.15 11.57 -5.49
CA ASN A 317 29.59 11.67 -5.28
C ASN A 317 30.23 12.91 -5.92
N THR A 318 29.43 13.88 -6.37
CA THR A 318 29.92 15.11 -6.98
C THR A 318 30.78 15.90 -5.99
N ASP A 319 31.99 16.30 -6.39
CA ASP A 319 32.78 17.24 -5.59
C ASP A 319 32.13 18.62 -5.62
N LEU A 320 31.58 19.04 -4.49
CA LEU A 320 30.90 20.32 -4.35
C LEU A 320 31.84 21.48 -3.97
N SER A 321 33.15 21.23 -3.85
CA SER A 321 34.14 22.26 -3.53
C SER A 321 34.19 23.46 -4.49
N PRO A 322 33.96 23.35 -5.82
CA PRO A 322 34.09 24.48 -6.74
C PRO A 322 32.83 25.34 -6.88
N TYR A 323 31.70 24.93 -6.31
CA TYR A 323 30.40 25.58 -6.53
C TYR A 323 30.01 26.58 -5.44
N THR A 324 29.12 27.51 -5.79
CA THR A 324 28.56 28.51 -4.87
C THR A 324 27.73 27.85 -3.76
N SER A 325 27.71 28.45 -2.57
CA SER A 325 26.94 27.93 -1.43
C SER A 325 25.43 27.86 -1.67
N GLU A 326 24.89 28.69 -2.56
CA GLU A 326 23.48 28.70 -2.92
C GLU A 326 23.11 27.48 -3.78
N SER A 327 23.86 27.26 -4.87
CA SER A 327 23.63 26.11 -5.75
C SER A 327 23.94 24.77 -5.06
N GLU A 328 25.00 24.72 -4.22
CA GLU A 328 25.31 23.56 -3.37
C GLU A 328 24.16 23.19 -2.45
N LYS A 329 23.54 24.20 -1.79
CA LYS A 329 22.42 23.99 -0.88
C LYS A 329 21.19 23.45 -1.61
N ALA A 330 20.87 24.00 -2.78
CA ALA A 330 19.74 23.56 -3.59
C ALA A 330 19.93 22.10 -4.06
N PHE A 331 21.12 21.77 -4.58
CA PHE A 331 21.47 20.41 -4.98
C PHE A 331 21.42 19.42 -3.81
N THR A 332 22.03 19.77 -2.68
CA THR A 332 22.04 18.90 -1.48
C THR A 332 20.63 18.66 -0.94
N ALA A 333 19.77 19.67 -0.98
CA ALA A 333 18.36 19.52 -0.59
C ALA A 333 17.63 18.54 -1.52
N ALA A 334 17.71 18.75 -2.84
CA ALA A 334 17.06 17.86 -3.81
C ALA A 334 17.58 16.41 -3.72
N LEU A 335 18.88 16.22 -3.49
CA LEU A 335 19.47 14.90 -3.26
C LEU A 335 18.94 14.24 -1.97
N CYS A 336 18.77 15.02 -0.90
CA CYS A 336 18.22 14.53 0.36
C CYS A 336 16.74 14.15 0.23
N ASP A 337 15.95 15.00 -0.45
CA ASP A 337 14.54 14.78 -0.68
C ASP A 337 14.30 13.52 -1.52
N GLY A 338 15.06 13.33 -2.60
CA GLY A 338 15.01 12.11 -3.42
C GLY A 338 15.36 10.84 -2.62
N LYS A 339 16.40 10.90 -1.77
CA LYS A 339 16.79 9.79 -0.89
C LYS A 339 15.72 9.46 0.15
N GLU A 340 15.04 10.47 0.70
CA GLU A 340 13.97 10.25 1.68
C GLU A 340 12.76 9.60 1.02
N LEU A 341 12.40 10.06 -0.17
CA LEU A 341 11.25 9.55 -0.92
C LEU A 341 11.39 8.04 -1.22
N LEU A 342 12.57 7.58 -1.62
CA LEU A 342 12.82 6.16 -1.93
C LEU A 342 12.66 5.19 -0.73
N LYS A 343 12.74 5.70 0.52
CA LYS A 343 12.66 4.87 1.73
C LYS A 343 11.26 4.32 2.00
N ASP A 344 10.23 4.97 1.49
CA ASP A 344 8.85 4.63 1.76
C ASP A 344 8.07 4.45 0.44
N LYS A 345 6.75 4.42 0.57
CA LYS A 345 5.77 4.39 -0.51
C LYS A 345 5.66 5.80 -1.09
N SER A 346 5.65 5.91 -2.40
CA SER A 346 5.60 7.20 -3.11
C SER A 346 4.80 7.08 -4.38
N SER A 347 4.16 8.17 -4.78
CA SER A 347 3.43 8.21 -6.05
C SER A 347 4.37 8.37 -7.24
N PHE A 348 3.84 8.15 -8.44
CA PHE A 348 4.57 8.37 -9.68
C PHE A 348 4.96 9.84 -9.85
N SER A 349 4.05 10.76 -9.53
CA SER A 349 4.30 12.20 -9.61
C SER A 349 5.39 12.66 -8.65
N GLU A 350 5.37 12.22 -7.38
CA GLU A 350 6.39 12.56 -6.39
C GLU A 350 7.79 12.12 -6.86
N LEU A 351 7.91 10.90 -7.38
CA LEU A 351 9.18 10.36 -7.87
C LEU A 351 9.67 11.10 -9.12
N THR A 352 8.76 11.44 -10.03
CA THR A 352 9.07 12.19 -11.25
C THR A 352 9.53 13.61 -10.93
N ASP A 353 8.85 14.27 -10.00
CA ASP A 353 9.18 15.62 -9.54
C ASP A 353 10.52 15.63 -8.81
N ALA A 354 10.76 14.66 -7.92
CA ALA A 354 12.05 14.52 -7.22
C ALA A 354 13.20 14.29 -8.20
N ARG A 355 13.03 13.40 -9.20
CA ARG A 355 14.03 13.16 -10.25
C ARG A 355 14.32 14.43 -11.05
N SER A 356 13.28 15.13 -11.46
CA SER A 356 13.40 16.36 -12.26
C SER A 356 14.04 17.50 -11.46
N ALA A 357 13.68 17.64 -10.18
CA ALA A 357 14.26 18.61 -9.26
C ALA A 357 15.75 18.32 -9.01
N LEU A 358 16.12 17.06 -8.78
CA LEU A 358 17.51 16.65 -8.60
C LEU A 358 18.35 16.94 -9.85
N GLN A 359 17.85 16.56 -11.03
CA GLN A 359 18.54 16.85 -12.29
C GLN A 359 18.70 18.36 -12.51
N THR A 360 17.63 19.14 -12.35
CA THR A 360 17.66 20.60 -12.51
C THR A 360 18.64 21.26 -11.55
N ALA A 361 18.66 20.82 -10.28
CA ALA A 361 19.57 21.37 -9.28
C ALA A 361 21.04 21.04 -9.57
N TYR A 362 21.31 19.85 -10.12
CA TYR A 362 22.64 19.46 -10.58
C TYR A 362 23.10 20.30 -11.79
N ASP A 363 22.25 20.41 -12.82
CA ASP A 363 22.54 21.18 -14.03
C ASP A 363 22.70 22.69 -13.75
N SER A 364 22.10 23.17 -12.65
CA SER A 364 22.18 24.56 -12.18
C SER A 364 23.37 24.83 -11.24
N LEU A 365 24.26 23.87 -11.02
CA LEU A 365 25.48 24.08 -10.23
C LEU A 365 26.36 25.16 -10.85
N THR A 366 26.65 26.22 -10.09
CA THR A 366 27.39 27.39 -10.56
C THR A 366 28.74 27.49 -9.86
N VAL A 367 29.82 27.55 -10.65
CA VAL A 367 31.18 27.74 -10.12
C VAL A 367 31.29 29.17 -9.57
N GLY A 368 31.82 29.32 -8.36
CA GLY A 368 32.01 30.64 -7.75
C GLY A 368 32.51 30.57 -6.31
N GLU A 369 32.85 31.73 -5.75
CA GLU A 369 33.34 31.81 -4.37
C GLU A 369 32.28 31.31 -3.38
N LYS A 370 32.66 30.34 -2.54
CA LYS A 370 31.89 30.03 -1.34
C LYS A 370 31.95 31.26 -0.44
N LYS A 371 30.82 31.96 -0.28
CA LYS A 371 30.72 33.04 0.70
C LYS A 371 31.04 32.42 2.05
N ASN A 372 32.24 32.70 2.57
CA ASN A 372 32.61 32.35 3.93
C ASN A 372 31.47 32.78 4.83
N VAL A 373 30.80 31.80 5.44
CA VAL A 373 29.79 32.02 6.45
C VAL A 373 30.45 32.94 7.46
N SER A 374 29.99 34.18 7.58
CA SER A 374 30.44 35.02 8.69
C SER A 374 30.16 34.21 9.94
N LEU A 375 31.21 33.94 10.71
CA LEU A 375 31.12 33.31 12.01
C LEU A 375 30.21 34.19 12.86
N LYS A 376 28.90 33.98 12.78
CA LYS A 376 27.93 34.54 13.71
C LYS A 376 28.13 33.78 15.00
N PHE A 377 29.14 34.19 15.76
CA PHE A 377 29.18 33.92 17.19
C PHE A 377 27.88 34.49 17.76
N LYS A 378 26.90 33.60 18.04
CA LYS A 378 25.75 33.96 18.85
C LYS A 378 26.27 34.22 20.26
N PHE A 379 26.52 35.49 20.57
CA PHE A 379 26.70 35.96 21.93
C PHE A 379 25.36 35.86 22.65
N THR A 380 25.16 34.78 23.40
CA THR A 380 24.07 34.72 24.38
C THR A 380 24.53 35.42 25.66
N PRO A 381 23.63 36.08 26.41
CA PRO A 381 23.97 36.72 27.68
C PRO A 381 24.75 35.78 28.62
N GLY A 382 24.36 34.50 28.66
CA GLY A 382 25.07 33.46 29.43
C GLY A 382 26.54 33.29 29.04
N ARG A 383 26.87 33.28 27.74
CA ARG A 383 28.27 33.13 27.27
C ARG A 383 29.12 34.36 27.58
N ILE A 384 28.54 35.56 27.49
CA ILE A 384 29.23 36.79 27.89
C ILE A 384 29.52 36.77 29.39
N ILE A 385 28.52 36.40 30.21
CA ILE A 385 28.67 36.30 31.66
C ILE A 385 29.77 35.30 32.02
N THR A 386 29.80 34.11 31.40
CA THR A 386 30.84 33.12 31.65
C THR A 386 32.24 33.64 31.34
N VAL A 387 32.44 34.32 30.21
CA VAL A 387 33.75 34.89 29.83
C VAL A 387 34.19 35.97 30.83
N VAL A 388 33.27 36.84 31.25
CA VAL A 388 33.54 37.90 32.24
C VAL A 388 33.89 37.27 33.60
N LEU A 389 33.18 36.24 34.03
CA LEU A 389 33.47 35.53 35.29
C LEU A 389 34.82 34.81 35.24
N CYS A 390 35.19 34.18 34.12
CA CYS A 390 36.51 33.57 33.96
C CYS A 390 37.62 34.62 34.00
N ALA A 391 37.45 35.76 33.34
CA ALA A 391 38.43 36.86 33.38
C ALA A 391 38.56 37.46 34.79
N ALA A 392 37.44 37.66 35.49
CA ALA A 392 37.42 38.13 36.87
C ALA A 392 38.11 37.14 37.82
N ALA A 393 37.81 35.84 37.71
CA ALA A 393 38.45 34.79 38.50
C ALA A 393 39.97 34.73 38.25
N PHE A 394 40.41 34.90 37.00
CA PHE A 394 41.83 34.95 36.66
C PHE A 394 42.51 36.19 37.28
N THR A 395 41.85 37.33 37.25
CA THR A 395 42.34 38.59 37.84
C THR A 395 42.42 38.50 39.37
N VAL A 396 41.40 37.92 40.01
CA VAL A 396 41.39 37.69 41.47
C VAL A 396 42.45 36.67 41.86
N GLY A 397 42.60 35.58 41.12
CA GLY A 397 43.64 34.56 41.35
C GLY A 397 45.05 35.13 41.24
N THR A 398 45.31 35.96 40.22
CA THR A 398 46.61 36.63 40.06
C THR A 398 46.88 37.66 41.17
N LEU A 399 45.87 38.40 41.63
CA LEU A 399 46.00 39.32 42.77
C LEU A 399 46.21 38.58 44.10
N TYR A 400 45.52 37.47 44.32
CA TYR A 400 45.70 36.62 45.51
C TYR A 400 47.11 36.00 45.55
N LEU A 401 47.59 35.45 44.44
CA LEU A 401 48.96 34.93 44.35
C LEU A 401 50.01 36.03 44.58
N ARG A 402 49.76 37.26 44.12
CA ARG A 402 50.62 38.42 44.39
C ARG A 402 50.61 38.85 45.87
N SER A 403 49.46 38.80 46.55
CA SER A 403 49.40 39.16 47.98
C SER A 403 50.04 38.10 48.88
N LYS A 404 49.94 36.81 48.50
CA LYS A 404 50.58 35.71 49.22
C LYS A 404 52.11 35.73 49.10
N ARG A 405 52.66 36.21 47.97
CA ARG A 405 54.11 36.47 47.82
C ARG A 405 54.61 37.59 48.73
N LYS A 406 53.80 38.64 48.97
CA LYS A 406 54.18 39.73 49.88
C LYS A 406 54.17 39.37 51.37
N THR A 407 53.54 38.25 51.74
CA THR A 407 53.45 37.78 53.13
C THR A 407 54.50 36.71 53.47
N THR A 408 55.36 36.33 52.53
CA THR A 408 56.44 35.36 52.75
C THR A 408 57.84 36.00 52.87
N ASP A 409 57.94 37.33 52.71
CA ASP A 409 59.19 38.10 52.80
C ASP A 409 59.26 39.00 54.07
N ASN A 410 58.56 38.64 55.16
CA ASN A 410 58.73 39.26 56.48
C ASN A 410 58.93 38.22 57.57
#